data_AF-W9VZR9-F1
#
_entry.id   AF-W9VZR9-F1
#
_cell.length_a   1.000
_cell.length_b   1.000
_cell.length_c   1.000
_cell.angle_alpha   90.00
_cell.angle_beta   90.00
_cell.angle_gamma   90.00
#
_symmetry.space_group_name_H-M   'P 1'
#
loop_
_entity.id
_entity.type
_entity.pdbx_description
1 polymer ?
#
loop_
_entity_poly.entity_id
_entity_poly.type
_entity_poly.pdbx_seq_one_letter_code
_entity_poly.pdbx_strand_id
1 'polypeptide(L)'
;MPSPTSSSHKGTKATASSPNKQTSRPPPQPAKRPANWVAKHDAFIREQAHNGEDAESIRILFEVEYPGVIVSKAWVLERMKATVVGR
;
A
#
# COMPACT_ATOMS: atom_id res chain seq x y z
N MET A 1 50.96 -46.50 -19.88
CA MET A 1 50.00 -45.78 -20.75
C MET A 1 48.65 -46.49 -20.59
N PRO A 2 47.52 -45.78 -20.43
CA PRO A 2 47.14 -44.55 -21.13
C PRO A 2 46.88 -43.32 -20.23
N SER A 3 46.48 -42.21 -20.85
CA SER A 3 45.87 -41.00 -20.25
C SER A 3 44.34 -41.03 -20.52
N PRO A 4 43.47 -40.24 -19.84
CA PRO A 4 43.46 -38.77 -19.77
C PRO A 4 43.41 -38.28 -18.29
N THR A 5 43.06 -37.05 -17.85
CA THR A 5 42.33 -35.92 -18.46
C THR A 5 42.73 -34.56 -17.80
N SER A 6 42.36 -33.45 -18.44
CA SER A 6 42.47 -32.06 -17.96
C SER A 6 41.44 -31.67 -16.89
N SER A 7 41.82 -30.80 -15.94
CA SER A 7 40.89 -29.85 -15.29
C SER A 7 41.61 -28.53 -14.96
N SER A 8 41.29 -27.47 -15.72
CA SER A 8 41.79 -26.13 -15.47
C SER A 8 41.05 -25.46 -14.31
N HIS A 9 41.78 -24.98 -13.31
CA HIS A 9 41.24 -24.06 -12.31
C HIS A 9 42.04 -22.77 -12.23
N LYS A 10 41.28 -21.69 -11.96
CA LYS A 10 41.66 -20.40 -11.35
C LYS A 10 41.70 -19.21 -12.32
N GLY A 11 40.57 -18.47 -12.37
CA GLY A 11 40.45 -17.25 -13.17
C GLY A 11 39.12 -16.51 -13.12
N THR A 12 38.16 -16.90 -12.28
CA THR A 12 36.88 -16.18 -12.15
C THR A 12 37.06 -14.89 -11.36
N LYS A 13 37.11 -13.75 -12.07
CA LYS A 13 36.86 -12.43 -11.48
C LYS A 13 35.51 -12.47 -10.75
N ALA A 14 35.53 -12.26 -9.44
CA ALA A 14 34.31 -12.05 -8.67
C ALA A 14 33.78 -10.64 -8.92
N THR A 15 32.93 -10.49 -9.93
CA THR A 15 32.09 -9.29 -10.07
C THR A 15 31.08 -9.32 -8.93
N ALA A 16 31.34 -8.55 -7.87
CA ALA A 16 30.43 -8.42 -6.73
C ALA A 16 29.22 -7.55 -7.10
N SER A 17 28.39 -8.06 -8.01
CA SER A 17 27.08 -7.50 -8.36
C SER A 17 26.12 -7.73 -7.19
N SER A 18 26.20 -6.90 -6.16
CA SER A 18 25.18 -6.85 -5.10
C SER A 18 23.84 -6.49 -5.74
N PRO A 19 22.85 -7.41 -5.79
CA PRO A 19 21.54 -7.06 -6.31
C PRO A 19 20.88 -6.14 -5.29
N ASN A 20 20.40 -5.01 -5.79
CA ASN A 20 19.68 -4.01 -5.03
C ASN A 20 18.59 -4.67 -4.17
N LYS A 21 18.74 -4.72 -2.83
CA LYS A 21 17.60 -4.93 -1.92
C LYS A 21 16.76 -3.67 -1.84
N GLN A 22 16.40 -3.15 -3.01
CA GLN A 22 15.27 -2.26 -3.18
C GLN A 22 14.05 -3.11 -2.82
N THR A 23 13.65 -3.02 -1.56
CA THR A 23 12.36 -3.50 -1.08
C THR A 23 11.30 -2.75 -1.86
N SER A 24 10.93 -3.31 -3.00
CA SER A 24 9.81 -2.90 -3.82
C SER A 24 8.57 -3.05 -2.96
N ARG A 25 8.25 -1.96 -2.25
CA ARG A 25 7.00 -1.83 -1.51
C ARG A 25 5.92 -2.22 -2.51
N PRO A 26 5.12 -3.29 -2.25
CA PRO A 26 4.10 -3.69 -3.20
C PRO A 26 3.24 -2.45 -3.48
N PRO A 27 2.85 -2.21 -4.74
CA PRO A 27 2.03 -1.05 -5.07
C PRO A 27 0.84 -1.03 -4.13
N PRO A 28 0.46 0.14 -3.58
CA PRO A 28 -0.62 0.22 -2.61
C PRO A 28 -1.86 -0.43 -3.24
N GLN A 29 -2.29 -1.56 -2.68
CA GLN A 29 -3.46 -2.25 -3.17
C GLN A 29 -4.64 -1.27 -3.04
N PRO A 30 -5.44 -1.08 -4.11
CA PRO A 30 -6.60 -0.20 -4.04
C PRO A 30 -7.44 -0.59 -2.84
N ALA A 31 -7.71 0.35 -1.94
CA ALA A 31 -8.40 0.00 -0.72
C ALA A 31 -9.80 -0.54 -1.07
N LYS A 32 -10.16 -1.70 -0.54
CA LYS A 32 -11.38 -2.40 -0.98
C LYS A 32 -12.62 -1.69 -0.45
N ARG A 33 -13.48 -1.23 -1.35
CA ARG A 33 -14.80 -0.66 -1.02
C ARG A 33 -15.61 -1.64 -0.16
N PRO A 34 -16.15 -1.22 1.01
CA PRO A 34 -17.08 -2.03 1.78
C PRO A 34 -18.38 -2.33 1.01
N ALA A 35 -18.94 -3.53 1.17
CA ALA A 35 -20.14 -3.94 0.44
C ALA A 35 -21.38 -3.07 0.78
N ASN A 36 -21.48 -2.63 2.03
CA ASN A 36 -22.52 -1.75 2.57
C ASN A 36 -22.19 -0.25 2.42
N TRP A 37 -21.28 0.14 1.51
CA TRP A 37 -20.88 1.54 1.35
C TRP A 37 -21.94 2.40 0.65
N VAL A 38 -22.49 3.39 1.37
CA VAL A 38 -23.47 4.37 0.87
C VAL A 38 -22.93 5.80 0.87
N ALA A 39 -23.61 6.71 0.16
CA ALA A 39 -23.17 8.10 -0.01
C ALA A 39 -23.06 8.90 1.32
N LYS A 40 -23.83 8.56 2.36
CA LYS A 40 -23.72 9.19 3.70
C LYS A 40 -22.32 8.99 4.30
N HIS A 41 -21.68 7.85 4.03
CA HIS A 41 -20.32 7.55 4.50
C HIS A 41 -19.27 8.47 3.85
N ASP A 42 -19.42 8.74 2.55
CA ASP A 42 -18.56 9.69 1.83
C ASP A 42 -18.78 11.14 2.31
N ALA A 43 -20.01 11.52 2.64
CA ALA A 43 -20.30 12.82 3.24
C ALA A 43 -19.58 12.97 4.59
N PHE A 44 -19.72 12.00 5.49
CA PHE A 44 -19.06 11.99 6.78
C PHE A 44 -17.53 12.13 6.67
N ILE A 45 -16.86 11.29 5.85
CA ILE A 45 -15.40 11.38 5.70
C ILE A 45 -14.95 12.75 5.19
N ARG A 46 -15.68 13.35 4.24
CA ARG A 46 -15.35 14.68 3.71
C ARG A 46 -15.59 15.80 4.72
N GLU A 47 -16.64 15.70 5.52
CA GLU A 47 -16.94 16.65 6.60
C GLU A 47 -15.86 16.63 7.68
N GLN A 48 -15.48 15.45 8.17
CA GLN A 48 -14.40 15.34 9.16
C GLN A 48 -13.04 15.79 8.57
N ALA A 49 -12.76 15.46 7.31
CA ALA A 49 -11.55 15.94 6.62
C ALA A 49 -11.53 17.47 6.44
N HIS A 50 -12.69 18.09 6.21
CA HIS A 50 -12.83 19.55 6.17
C HIS A 50 -12.62 20.19 7.54
N ASN A 51 -13.00 19.50 8.62
CA ASN A 51 -12.73 19.92 10.00
C ASN A 51 -11.24 19.78 10.41
N GLY A 52 -10.40 19.19 9.55
CA GLY A 52 -8.97 19.00 9.80
C GLY A 52 -8.60 17.68 10.49
N GLU A 53 -9.56 16.77 10.67
CA GLU A 53 -9.32 15.45 11.27
C GLU A 53 -8.39 14.58 10.42
N ASP A 54 -7.53 13.80 11.09
CA ASP A 54 -6.64 12.86 10.42
C ASP A 54 -7.33 11.52 10.10
N ALA A 55 -6.80 10.77 9.14
CA ALA A 55 -7.42 9.54 8.67
C ALA A 55 -7.58 8.41 9.72
N GLU A 56 -6.83 8.40 10.83
CA GLU A 56 -7.10 7.48 11.94
C GLU A 56 -8.25 7.99 12.81
N SER A 57 -8.25 9.27 13.18
CA SER A 57 -9.33 9.87 13.97
C SER A 57 -10.68 9.79 13.24
N ILE A 58 -10.71 10.11 11.95
CA ILE A 58 -11.89 9.91 11.09
C ILE A 58 -12.32 8.45 11.08
N ARG A 59 -11.38 7.50 10.99
CA ARG A 59 -11.70 6.07 10.99
C ARG A 59 -12.32 5.62 12.31
N ILE A 60 -11.77 6.06 13.45
CA ILE A 60 -12.28 5.72 14.78
C ILE A 60 -13.70 6.28 14.95
N LEU A 61 -13.92 7.56 14.61
CA LEU A 61 -15.24 8.19 14.64
C LEU A 61 -16.24 7.48 13.70
N PHE A 62 -15.78 7.06 12.52
CA PHE A 62 -16.58 6.33 11.54
C PHE A 62 -17.00 4.94 12.02
N GLU A 63 -16.10 4.19 12.67
CA GLU A 63 -16.39 2.87 13.25
C GLU A 63 -17.43 2.97 14.40
N VAL A 64 -17.55 4.12 15.07
CA VAL A 64 -18.57 4.41 16.10
C VAL A 64 -19.91 4.84 15.49
N GLU A 65 -19.93 5.75 14.51
CA GLU A 65 -21.17 6.23 13.85
C GLU A 65 -21.81 5.17 12.93
N TYR A 66 -21.01 4.31 12.31
CA TYR A 66 -21.46 3.28 11.36
C TYR A 66 -21.04 1.87 11.78
N PRO A 67 -21.58 1.34 12.91
CA PRO A 67 -21.24 0.00 13.38
C PRO A 67 -21.61 -1.05 12.31
N GLY A 68 -20.62 -1.85 11.93
CA GLY A 68 -20.74 -2.84 10.84
C GLY A 68 -20.23 -2.38 9.48
N VAL A 69 -19.72 -1.16 9.33
CA VAL A 69 -19.03 -0.69 8.11
C VAL A 69 -17.52 -0.62 8.38
N ILE A 70 -16.83 -1.75 8.23
CA ILE A 70 -15.37 -1.81 8.47
C ILE A 70 -14.62 -1.15 7.30
N VAL A 71 -13.79 -0.16 7.61
CA VAL A 71 -12.92 0.55 6.65
C VAL A 71 -11.45 0.48 7.08
N SER A 72 -10.54 0.51 6.11
CA SER A 72 -9.11 0.68 6.38
C SER A 72 -8.73 2.16 6.39
N LYS A 73 -7.65 2.53 7.10
CA LYS A 73 -7.08 3.88 7.03
C LYS A 73 -6.78 4.32 5.59
N ALA A 74 -6.35 3.38 4.74
CA ALA A 74 -6.08 3.65 3.32
C ALA A 74 -7.36 4.02 2.55
N TRP A 75 -8.49 3.36 2.81
CA TRP A 75 -9.79 3.71 2.22
C TRP A 75 -10.23 5.12 2.62
N VAL A 76 -10.07 5.47 3.90
CA VAL A 76 -10.35 6.83 4.40
C VAL A 76 -9.45 7.85 3.70
N LEU A 77 -8.14 7.62 3.64
CA LEU A 77 -7.18 8.49 2.94
C LEU A 77 -7.49 8.71 1.45
N GLU A 78 -7.94 7.67 0.73
CA GLU A 78 -8.39 7.80 -0.66
C GLU A 78 -9.61 8.73 -0.76
N ARG A 79 -10.58 8.58 0.15
CA ARG A 79 -11.81 9.40 0.16
C ARG A 79 -11.61 10.84 0.63
N MET A 80 -10.66 11.09 1.53
CA MET A 80 -10.23 12.46 1.88
C MET A 80 -9.63 13.21 0.68
N LYS A 81 -8.94 12.49 -0.23
CA LYS A 81 -8.25 13.07 -1.39
C LYS A 81 -9.12 13.22 -2.64
N ALA A 82 -10.22 12.48 -2.74
CA ALA A 82 -11.13 12.48 -3.88
C ALA A 82 -11.82 13.85 -4.15
N THR A 83 -11.67 14.82 -3.25
CA THR A 83 -12.11 16.22 -3.42
C THR A 83 -11.08 17.13 -4.10
N VAL A 84 -9.81 16.71 -4.22
CA VAL A 84 -8.70 17.55 -4.74
C VAL A 84 -8.56 17.44 -6.26
N VAL A 85 -8.91 16.29 -6.85
CA VAL A 85 -8.87 16.06 -8.31
C VAL A 85 -10.28 16.25 -8.89
N GLY A 86 -10.73 17.50 -8.92
CA GLY A 86 -12.10 17.88 -9.28
C GLY A 86 -12.29 19.36 -9.59
N ARG A 87 -11.27 20.03 -10.13
CA ARG A 87 -11.29 21.38 -10.68
C ARG A 87 -10.48 21.41 -11.97
#